data_AF-A0AAU4NF20-F1
#
_entry.id   AF-A0AAU4NF20-F1
#
_cell.length_a   1.000
_cell.length_b   1.000
_cell.length_c   1.000
_cell.angle_alpha   90.00
_cell.angle_beta   90.00
_cell.angle_gamma   90.00
#
_symmetry.space_group_name_H-M   'P 1'
#
loop_
_entity.id
_entity.type
_entity.pdbx_description
1 polymer ?
#
loop_
_entity_poly.entity_id
_entity_poly.type
_entity_poly.pdbx_seq_one_letter_code
_entity_poly.pdbx_strand_id
1 'polypeptide(L)'
;MSPRTDAHSDPAVDPLDSLAIAARIEAQYSREIAMYRDLLVRTAGNHRVNDSYHHVPAHDYVVEGSSLLDPGLRIHLGHTHQDGGDLGSFPPGTEVLALRIHVQAFSAEFPTLAAARRQFLDSVSTVEADGWVRALLGDSWADHCYELVVDRDEASRTSHVMTAQRIHVLLLDQHARPLLAPDNFAFRRLWFRISSTRKIPPRDPELAAEINRDGPYSRTKEIRDPRTEKDGGWRIDVTGLSPSQLTPMAGDTARRLIRGVRMRGAIDTRFRPTRVHVDPTLLWVYFRWDGDPETYALTLCPPQTKDDLRGPPWHSPGAIVSEAMESWQEELRTGLRARGIRTRTAEGALHLIGPAADD
;
A
#
# COMPACT_ATOMS: atom_id res chain seq x y z
N MET A 1 -8.39 -53.73 41.52
CA MET A 1 -7.45 -54.18 40.46
C MET A 1 -8.33 -54.63 39.30
N SER A 2 -8.44 -53.94 38.17
CA SER A 2 -7.44 -53.17 37.40
C SER A 2 -8.09 -51.97 36.70
N PRO A 3 -7.36 -50.88 36.40
CA PRO A 3 -7.72 -49.96 35.32
C PRO A 3 -7.03 -50.40 34.01
N ARG A 4 -7.75 -50.32 32.89
CA ARG A 4 -7.16 -50.31 31.55
C ARG A 4 -7.52 -48.97 30.93
N THR A 5 -6.54 -48.07 30.95
CA THR A 5 -6.46 -46.85 30.15
C THR A 5 -5.90 -47.22 28.79
N ASP A 6 -6.71 -47.08 27.73
CA ASP A 6 -6.22 -46.90 26.38
C ASP A 6 -6.56 -45.46 25.96
N ALA A 7 -5.63 -44.55 26.22
CA ALA A 7 -5.63 -43.24 25.61
C ALA A 7 -4.95 -43.38 24.24
N HIS A 8 -5.76 -43.41 23.18
CA HIS A 8 -5.29 -43.08 21.84
C HIS A 8 -4.79 -41.64 21.87
N SER A 9 -3.46 -41.50 21.87
CA SER A 9 -2.78 -40.25 21.57
C SER A 9 -2.75 -40.15 20.05
N ASP A 10 -3.58 -39.28 19.49
CA ASP A 10 -3.38 -38.83 18.11
C ASP A 10 -1.97 -38.23 18.00
N PRO A 11 -1.21 -38.55 16.93
CA PRO A 11 0.09 -37.95 16.73
C PRO A 11 -0.09 -36.44 16.57
N ALA A 12 0.66 -35.67 17.36
CA ALA A 12 0.76 -34.24 17.21
C ALA A 12 1.21 -33.92 15.77
N VAL A 13 0.28 -33.38 14.97
CA VAL A 13 0.58 -32.85 13.65
C VAL A 13 1.47 -31.64 13.87
N ASP A 14 2.73 -31.71 13.43
CA ASP A 14 3.62 -30.55 13.44
C ASP A 14 2.90 -29.39 12.72
N PRO A 15 2.80 -28.21 13.34
CA PRO A 15 2.12 -27.09 12.70
C PRO A 15 2.84 -26.76 11.39
N LEU A 16 2.13 -26.88 10.27
CA LEU A 16 2.64 -26.56 8.95
C LEU A 16 3.17 -25.12 8.94
N ASP A 17 4.48 -24.96 8.72
CA ASP A 17 5.07 -23.65 8.51
C ASP A 17 4.79 -23.13 7.10
N SER A 18 5.13 -21.86 6.84
CA SER A 18 4.89 -21.25 5.53
C SER A 18 5.60 -21.96 4.37
N LEU A 19 6.70 -22.70 4.63
CA LEU A 19 7.47 -23.39 3.60
C LEU A 19 6.79 -24.70 3.20
N ALA A 20 6.33 -25.47 4.18
CA ALA A 20 5.56 -26.68 3.94
C ALA A 20 4.25 -26.36 3.22
N ILE A 21 3.59 -25.26 3.60
CA ILE A 21 2.41 -24.73 2.90
C ILE A 21 2.76 -24.37 1.45
N ALA A 22 3.84 -23.60 1.23
CA ALA A 22 4.25 -23.18 -0.12
C ALA A 22 4.54 -24.38 -1.03
N ALA A 23 5.31 -25.37 -0.56
CA ALA A 23 5.65 -26.56 -1.34
C ALA A 23 4.41 -27.38 -1.72
N ARG A 24 3.44 -27.50 -0.81
CA ARG A 24 2.18 -28.20 -1.08
C ARG A 24 1.31 -27.47 -2.11
N ILE A 25 1.22 -26.14 -1.99
CA ILE A 25 0.50 -25.30 -2.95
C ILE A 25 1.16 -25.39 -4.33
N GLU A 26 2.49 -25.27 -4.41
CA GLU A 26 3.21 -25.36 -5.68
C GLU A 26 3.03 -26.72 -6.35
N ALA A 27 3.03 -27.81 -5.59
CA ALA A 27 2.75 -29.14 -6.12
C ALA A 27 1.30 -29.27 -6.64
N GLN A 28 0.33 -28.75 -5.89
CA GLN A 28 -1.09 -28.89 -6.20
C GLN A 28 -1.55 -28.00 -7.35
N TYR A 29 -0.99 -26.79 -7.47
CA TYR A 29 -1.41 -25.74 -8.41
C TYR A 29 -0.28 -25.34 -9.38
N SER A 30 0.64 -26.26 -9.67
CA SER A 30 1.87 -26.00 -10.43
C SER A 30 1.61 -25.33 -11.79
N ARG A 31 0.57 -25.74 -12.51
CA ARG A 31 0.22 -25.20 -13.82
C ARG A 31 -0.29 -23.77 -13.72
N GLU A 32 -1.23 -23.53 -12.83
CA GLU A 32 -1.83 -22.21 -12.58
C GLU A 32 -0.76 -21.22 -12.11
N ILE A 33 0.11 -21.67 -11.19
CA ILE A 33 1.24 -20.87 -10.70
C ILE A 33 2.22 -20.55 -11.81
N ALA A 34 2.60 -21.52 -12.65
CA ALA A 34 3.51 -21.26 -13.77
C ALA A 34 2.93 -20.22 -14.74
N MET A 35 1.65 -20.35 -15.11
CA MET A 35 0.97 -19.38 -15.97
C MET A 35 0.91 -17.99 -15.32
N TYR A 36 0.67 -17.92 -14.01
CA TYR A 36 0.60 -16.66 -13.28
C TYR A 36 1.98 -16.01 -13.13
N ARG A 37 3.04 -16.79 -12.87
CA ARG A 37 4.43 -16.30 -12.85
C ARG A 37 4.81 -15.70 -14.20
N ASP A 38 4.48 -16.36 -15.31
CA ASP A 38 4.69 -15.83 -16.65
C ASP A 38 3.97 -14.50 -16.89
N LEU A 39 2.75 -14.36 -16.35
CA LEU A 39 2.03 -13.09 -16.40
C LEU A 39 2.76 -12.01 -15.61
N LEU A 40 3.19 -12.29 -14.37
CA LEU A 40 3.91 -11.32 -13.55
C LEU A 40 5.23 -10.88 -14.18
N VAL A 41 5.97 -11.80 -14.81
CA VAL A 41 7.20 -11.50 -15.54
C VAL A 41 6.91 -10.60 -16.74
N ARG A 42 5.83 -10.87 -17.49
CA ARG A 42 5.39 -9.98 -18.59
C ARG A 42 4.97 -8.60 -18.08
N THR A 43 4.25 -8.54 -16.96
CA THR A 43 3.86 -7.27 -16.32
C THR A 43 5.11 -6.48 -15.90
N ALA A 44 6.11 -7.13 -15.33
CA ALA A 44 7.38 -6.51 -14.99
C ALA A 44 8.16 -6.02 -16.21
N GLY A 45 8.24 -6.82 -17.28
CA GLY A 45 8.99 -6.50 -18.49
C GLY A 45 8.32 -5.49 -19.44
N ASN A 46 6.98 -5.36 -19.39
CA ASN A 46 6.22 -4.45 -20.24
C ASN A 46 5.85 -3.13 -19.55
N HIS A 47 6.28 -2.92 -18.29
CA HIS A 47 5.93 -1.70 -17.58
C HIS A 47 6.54 -0.47 -18.27
N ARG A 48 5.71 0.23 -19.05
CA ARG A 48 5.95 1.62 -19.41
C ARG A 48 5.32 2.47 -18.32
N VAL A 49 6.07 3.48 -17.87
CA VAL A 49 5.77 4.45 -16.78
C VAL A 49 4.41 5.18 -16.91
N ASN A 50 3.62 4.92 -17.96
CA ASN A 50 2.33 5.56 -18.24
C ASN A 50 1.11 4.63 -18.20
N ASP A 51 1.26 3.32 -18.02
CA ASP A 51 0.08 2.44 -17.91
C ASP A 51 -0.54 2.51 -16.51
N SER A 52 -1.85 2.72 -16.54
CA SER A 52 -2.70 3.25 -15.48
C SER A 52 -2.73 2.42 -14.20
N TYR A 53 -2.77 3.16 -13.09
CA TYR A 53 -3.17 2.69 -11.76
C TYR A 53 -4.46 1.86 -11.86
N HIS A 54 -4.38 0.57 -11.56
CA HIS A 54 -5.55 -0.26 -11.31
C HIS A 54 -5.58 -0.60 -9.83
N HIS A 55 -6.39 0.14 -9.07
CA HIS A 55 -6.74 -0.20 -7.68
C HIS A 55 -7.61 -1.46 -7.57
N VAL A 56 -8.23 -1.83 -8.69
CA VAL A 56 -8.96 -3.10 -8.82
C VAL A 56 -7.94 -4.16 -9.24
N PRO A 57 -7.82 -5.28 -8.50
CA PRO A 57 -7.01 -6.42 -8.94
C PRO A 57 -7.27 -6.74 -10.41
N ALA A 58 -6.23 -6.97 -11.20
CA ALA A 58 -6.42 -7.50 -12.54
C ALA A 58 -6.95 -8.94 -12.38
N HIS A 59 -8.20 -9.20 -12.78
CA HIS A 59 -8.86 -10.50 -12.60
C HIS A 59 -8.69 -11.43 -13.82
N ASP A 60 -7.90 -11.02 -14.82
CA ASP A 60 -7.85 -11.72 -16.10
C ASP A 60 -7.11 -13.07 -16.00
N TYR A 61 -6.33 -13.27 -14.93
CA TYR A 61 -5.76 -14.56 -14.52
C TYR A 61 -5.74 -14.63 -12.99
N VAL A 62 -6.24 -15.73 -12.43
CA VAL A 62 -6.41 -15.90 -10.98
C VAL A 62 -5.88 -17.27 -10.56
N VAL A 63 -5.29 -17.35 -9.37
CA VAL A 63 -5.02 -18.64 -8.70
C VAL A 63 -6.01 -18.75 -7.54
N GLU A 64 -6.86 -19.77 -7.58
CA GLU A 64 -7.82 -20.06 -6.51
C GLU A 64 -7.61 -21.48 -5.98
N GLY A 65 -7.64 -21.65 -4.67
CA GLY A 65 -7.47 -22.96 -4.05
C GLY A 65 -8.08 -23.06 -2.67
N SER A 66 -8.08 -24.25 -2.09
CA SER A 66 -8.51 -24.46 -0.71
C SER A 66 -7.45 -23.95 0.25
N SER A 67 -7.88 -23.38 1.38
CA SER A 67 -6.96 -23.13 2.47
C SER A 67 -6.39 -24.46 2.99
N LEU A 68 -5.10 -24.44 3.36
CA LEU A 68 -4.41 -25.59 3.94
C LEU A 68 -4.49 -25.63 5.47
N LEU A 69 -4.91 -24.52 6.10
CA LEU A 69 -5.03 -24.40 7.56
C LEU A 69 -6.48 -24.31 8.03
N ASP A 70 -7.42 -23.88 7.20
CA ASP A 70 -8.84 -23.77 7.52
C ASP A 70 -9.70 -24.38 6.39
N PRO A 71 -10.32 -25.56 6.61
CA PRO A 71 -11.13 -26.21 5.57
C PRO A 71 -12.40 -25.43 5.19
N GLY A 72 -12.82 -24.45 5.99
CA GLY A 72 -13.95 -23.57 5.69
C GLY A 72 -13.62 -22.44 4.71
N LEU A 73 -12.34 -22.28 4.34
CA LEU A 73 -11.87 -21.18 3.50
C LEU A 73 -11.33 -21.65 2.15
N ARG A 74 -11.53 -20.79 1.15
CA ARG A 74 -10.81 -20.80 -0.12
C ARG A 74 -10.01 -19.52 -0.26
N ILE A 75 -8.83 -19.64 -0.85
CA ILE A 75 -7.90 -18.56 -1.07
C ILE A 75 -7.94 -18.17 -2.54
N HIS A 76 -7.98 -16.86 -2.78
CA HIS A 76 -7.87 -16.23 -4.08
C HIS A 76 -6.62 -15.34 -4.10
N LEU A 77 -5.85 -15.45 -5.18
CA LEU A 77 -4.70 -14.61 -5.46
C LEU A 77 -4.97 -13.69 -6.65
N GLY A 78 -4.78 -12.39 -6.41
CA GLY A 78 -4.79 -11.35 -7.43
C GLY A 78 -3.53 -10.50 -7.36
N HIS A 79 -3.32 -9.66 -8.37
CA HIS A 79 -2.24 -8.67 -8.34
C HIS A 79 -2.70 -7.29 -8.83
N THR A 80 -2.04 -6.27 -8.31
CA THR A 80 -2.07 -4.91 -8.86
C THR A 80 -0.64 -4.40 -8.92
N HIS A 81 -0.39 -3.37 -9.70
CA HIS A 81 0.94 -2.76 -9.76
C HIS A 81 0.82 -1.25 -9.93
N GLN A 82 1.91 -0.55 -9.66
CA GLN A 82 2.07 0.87 -9.93
C GLN A 82 3.55 1.20 -10.12
N ASP A 83 3.83 2.36 -10.71
CA ASP A 83 5.17 2.94 -10.66
C ASP A 83 5.62 3.11 -9.19
N GLY A 84 6.81 2.60 -8.91
CA GLY A 84 7.49 2.64 -7.63
C GLY A 84 8.60 3.68 -7.55
N GLY A 85 9.02 4.29 -8.66
CA GLY A 85 10.15 5.22 -8.72
C GLY A 85 10.00 6.42 -7.79
N ASP A 86 8.76 6.91 -7.65
CA ASP A 86 8.42 8.06 -6.80
C ASP A 86 8.08 7.68 -5.34
N LEU A 87 8.30 6.42 -4.95
CA LEU A 87 7.99 5.93 -3.61
C LEU A 87 9.21 5.83 -2.69
N GLY A 88 10.43 5.95 -3.20
CA GLY A 88 11.65 5.73 -2.44
C GLY A 88 12.85 6.34 -3.15
N SER A 89 13.99 6.44 -2.48
CA SER A 89 15.23 6.81 -3.17
C SER A 89 15.87 5.57 -3.77
N PHE A 90 15.92 5.50 -5.09
CA PHE A 90 16.56 4.43 -5.85
C PHE A 90 17.82 4.93 -6.55
N PRO A 91 18.76 4.04 -6.91
CA PRO A 91 19.91 4.42 -7.73
C PRO A 91 19.47 5.16 -9.01
N PRO A 92 20.25 6.14 -9.48
CA PRO A 92 19.93 6.86 -10.72
C PRO A 92 19.77 5.90 -11.91
N GLY A 93 18.69 6.08 -12.67
CA GLY A 93 18.38 5.26 -13.85
C GLY A 93 17.69 3.93 -13.55
N THR A 94 17.38 3.63 -12.28
CA THR A 94 16.51 2.50 -11.93
C THR A 94 15.06 2.87 -12.17
N GLU A 95 14.37 2.15 -13.06
CA GLU A 95 12.91 2.19 -13.15
C GLU A 95 12.36 1.11 -12.23
N VAL A 96 11.41 1.47 -11.37
CA VAL A 96 10.92 0.58 -10.32
C VAL A 96 9.44 0.33 -10.51
N LEU A 97 9.07 -0.94 -10.57
CA LEU A 97 7.69 -1.39 -10.46
C LEU A 97 7.41 -1.82 -9.02
N ALA A 98 6.35 -1.28 -8.43
CA ALA A 98 5.80 -1.81 -7.19
C ALA A 98 4.65 -2.77 -7.51
N LEU A 99 4.91 -4.06 -7.37
CA LEU A 99 3.94 -5.13 -7.57
C LEU A 99 3.30 -5.50 -6.21
N ARG A 100 1.98 -5.58 -6.17
CA ARG A 100 1.21 -6.02 -5.01
C ARG A 100 0.53 -7.34 -5.31
N ILE A 101 0.70 -8.32 -4.43
CA ILE A 101 -0.02 -9.57 -4.41
C ILE A 101 -1.09 -9.49 -3.32
N HIS A 102 -2.32 -9.78 -3.71
CA HIS A 102 -3.49 -9.76 -2.86
C HIS A 102 -3.84 -11.20 -2.50
N VAL A 103 -3.78 -11.53 -1.21
CA VAL A 103 -4.22 -12.82 -0.67
C VAL A 103 -5.56 -12.60 0.02
N GLN A 104 -6.61 -13.16 -0.58
CA GLN A 104 -8.00 -12.97 -0.17
C GLN A 104 -8.62 -14.32 0.19
N ALA A 105 -9.43 -14.37 1.26
CA ALA A 105 -10.22 -15.56 1.57
C ALA A 105 -11.70 -15.34 1.24
N PHE A 106 -12.39 -16.43 0.92
CA PHE A 106 -13.84 -16.50 0.80
C PHE A 106 -14.34 -17.87 1.29
N SER A 107 -15.64 -17.99 1.55
CA SER A 107 -16.23 -19.24 2.07
C SER A 107 -16.04 -20.39 1.09
N ALA A 108 -15.63 -21.56 1.61
CA ALA A 108 -15.48 -22.78 0.84
C ALA A 108 -16.80 -23.36 0.30
N GLU A 109 -17.95 -22.88 0.78
CA GLU A 109 -19.26 -23.20 0.22
C GLU A 109 -19.39 -22.73 -1.23
N PHE A 110 -18.64 -21.70 -1.63
CA PHE A 110 -18.62 -21.21 -2.99
C PHE A 110 -17.48 -21.85 -3.80
N PRO A 111 -17.76 -22.30 -5.04
CA PRO A 111 -16.73 -22.94 -5.87
C PRO A 111 -15.71 -21.95 -6.43
N THR A 112 -16.04 -20.67 -6.53
CA THR A 112 -15.18 -19.59 -7.06
C THR A 112 -15.47 -18.27 -6.36
N LEU A 113 -14.53 -17.32 -6.45
CA LEU A 113 -14.74 -15.97 -5.92
C LEU A 113 -15.92 -15.25 -6.61
N ALA A 114 -16.10 -15.48 -7.91
CA ALA A 114 -17.22 -14.94 -8.67
C ALA A 114 -18.57 -15.43 -8.10
N ALA A 115 -18.66 -16.72 -7.75
CA ALA A 115 -19.85 -17.30 -7.11
C ALA A 115 -20.09 -16.73 -5.71
N ALA A 116 -19.02 -16.47 -4.96
CA ALA A 116 -19.08 -15.78 -3.68
C ALA A 116 -19.44 -14.29 -3.78
N ARG A 117 -19.64 -13.74 -5.00
CA ARG A 117 -19.96 -12.32 -5.24
C ARG A 117 -18.99 -11.37 -4.52
N ARG A 118 -17.70 -11.75 -4.46
CA ARG A 118 -16.63 -10.99 -3.78
C ARG A 118 -16.89 -10.76 -2.29
N GLN A 119 -17.58 -11.69 -1.62
CA GLN A 119 -17.70 -11.72 -0.17
C GLN A 119 -16.40 -12.26 0.43
N PHE A 120 -15.48 -11.35 0.72
CA PHE A 120 -14.20 -11.69 1.34
C PHE A 120 -14.34 -11.88 2.86
N LEU A 121 -13.59 -12.85 3.37
CA LEU A 121 -13.45 -13.16 4.79
C LEU A 121 -12.08 -12.71 5.28
N ASP A 122 -12.04 -11.95 6.37
CA ASP A 122 -10.79 -11.52 7.01
C ASP A 122 -10.28 -12.62 7.95
N SER A 123 -9.85 -13.75 7.37
CA SER A 123 -9.56 -14.97 8.13
C SER A 123 -8.25 -15.65 7.72
N VAL A 124 -7.55 -15.11 6.72
CA VAL A 124 -6.26 -15.68 6.29
C VAL A 124 -5.21 -15.42 7.37
N SER A 125 -4.56 -16.48 7.86
CA SER A 125 -3.44 -16.35 8.79
C SER A 125 -2.18 -15.81 8.10
N THR A 126 -1.24 -15.24 8.87
CA THR A 126 0.04 -14.76 8.33
C THR A 126 0.84 -15.89 7.68
N VAL A 127 0.86 -17.06 8.34
CA VAL A 127 1.64 -18.23 7.90
C VAL A 127 1.11 -18.76 6.57
N GLU A 128 -0.21 -18.85 6.44
CA GLU A 128 -0.83 -19.30 5.20
C GLU A 128 -0.62 -18.30 4.05
N ALA A 129 -0.80 -17.01 4.31
CA ALA A 129 -0.60 -16.00 3.29
C ALA A 129 0.84 -15.95 2.80
N ASP A 130 1.83 -16.07 3.70
CA ASP A 130 3.24 -16.16 3.32
C ASP A 130 3.51 -17.41 2.48
N GLY A 131 2.87 -18.55 2.80
CA GLY A 131 2.98 -19.77 2.01
C GLY A 131 2.42 -19.65 0.59
N TRP A 132 1.23 -19.06 0.44
CA TRP A 132 0.63 -18.77 -0.87
C TRP A 132 1.48 -17.81 -1.70
N VAL A 133 2.00 -16.74 -1.09
CA VAL A 133 2.85 -15.75 -1.76
C VAL A 133 4.17 -16.37 -2.20
N ARG A 134 4.79 -17.21 -1.36
CA ARG A 134 6.00 -17.95 -1.73
C ARG A 134 5.75 -18.92 -2.87
N ALA A 135 4.67 -19.71 -2.81
CA ALA A 135 4.30 -20.60 -3.90
C ALA A 135 4.06 -19.83 -5.20
N LEU A 136 3.41 -18.66 -5.15
CA LEU A 136 3.16 -17.85 -6.33
C LEU A 136 4.45 -17.24 -6.90
N LEU A 137 5.25 -16.56 -6.07
CA LEU A 137 6.38 -15.75 -6.54
C LEU A 137 7.67 -16.54 -6.72
N GLY A 138 7.78 -17.71 -6.07
CA GLY A 138 9.04 -18.43 -5.94
C GLY A 138 9.98 -17.78 -4.93
N ASP A 139 11.04 -18.49 -4.55
CA ASP A 139 11.92 -18.10 -3.44
C ASP A 139 12.60 -16.75 -3.67
N SER A 140 13.19 -16.53 -4.85
CA SER A 140 13.96 -15.32 -5.16
C SER A 140 13.14 -14.03 -4.99
N TRP A 141 11.91 -14.01 -5.50
CA TRP A 141 11.03 -12.86 -5.39
C TRP A 141 10.39 -12.76 -3.99
N ALA A 142 9.92 -13.87 -3.43
CA ALA A 142 9.26 -13.87 -2.13
C ALA A 142 10.18 -13.41 -0.99
N ASP A 143 11.48 -13.72 -1.08
CA ASP A 143 12.47 -13.27 -0.09
C ASP A 143 12.68 -11.75 -0.10
N HIS A 144 12.30 -11.08 -1.19
CA HIS A 144 12.34 -9.61 -1.30
C HIS A 144 11.00 -8.94 -0.94
N CYS A 145 9.95 -9.70 -0.68
CA CYS A 145 8.64 -9.15 -0.35
C CYS A 145 8.52 -8.55 1.06
N TYR A 146 7.53 -7.67 1.21
CA TYR A 146 7.06 -7.09 2.46
C TYR A 146 5.54 -7.24 2.54
N GLU A 147 5.01 -7.69 3.67
CA GLU A 147 3.58 -7.59 3.95
C GLU A 147 3.25 -6.17 4.43
N LEU A 148 2.18 -5.59 3.88
CA LEU A 148 1.58 -4.36 4.35
C LEU A 148 0.61 -4.67 5.50
N VAL A 149 0.84 -4.05 6.65
CA VAL A 149 -0.07 -4.13 7.79
C VAL A 149 -1.08 -2.99 7.68
N VAL A 150 -2.34 -3.35 7.46
CA VAL A 150 -3.46 -2.42 7.29
C VAL A 150 -4.13 -2.19 8.64
N ASP A 151 -4.32 -0.94 9.03
CA ASP A 151 -5.15 -0.56 10.19
C ASP A 151 -6.60 -0.91 9.91
N ARG A 152 -7.10 -1.86 10.70
CA ARG A 152 -8.48 -2.34 10.64
C ARG A 152 -9.31 -1.47 11.58
N ASP A 153 -10.11 -0.59 11.01
CA ASP A 153 -11.14 0.10 11.76
C ASP A 153 -12.47 -0.64 11.56
N GLU A 154 -12.99 -1.21 12.65
CA GLU A 154 -14.25 -1.97 12.67
C GLU A 154 -15.46 -1.12 12.25
N ALA A 155 -15.35 0.22 12.28
CA ALA A 155 -16.46 1.12 12.10
C ALA A 155 -17.00 1.20 10.64
N SER A 156 -16.28 0.74 9.61
CA SER A 156 -16.70 0.90 8.21
C SER A 156 -16.96 -0.43 7.48
N ARG A 157 -18.23 -0.73 7.19
CA ARG A 157 -18.62 -1.88 6.33
C ARG A 157 -18.12 -1.75 4.89
N THR A 158 -18.02 -0.52 4.35
CA THR A 158 -17.49 -0.26 2.99
C THR A 158 -15.98 -0.47 2.90
N SER A 159 -15.26 -0.32 4.03
CA SER A 159 -13.83 -0.64 4.15
C SER A 159 -13.56 -2.15 4.07
N HIS A 160 -14.54 -3.00 4.39
CA HIS A 160 -14.29 -4.43 4.63
C HIS A 160 -13.80 -5.18 3.39
N VAL A 161 -14.36 -4.93 2.20
CA VAL A 161 -13.93 -5.61 0.95
C VAL A 161 -12.48 -5.27 0.61
N MET A 162 -12.10 -4.02 0.83
CA MET A 162 -10.78 -3.53 0.50
C MET A 162 -9.75 -3.90 1.59
N THR A 163 -10.15 -4.10 2.85
CA THR A 163 -9.26 -4.43 3.99
C THR A 163 -9.18 -5.92 4.33
N ALA A 164 -10.17 -6.73 3.92
CA ALA A 164 -10.22 -8.17 4.17
C ALA A 164 -9.27 -8.95 3.24
N GLN A 165 -8.00 -8.52 3.22
CA GLN A 165 -6.95 -9.12 2.42
C GLN A 165 -5.59 -8.87 3.06
N ARG A 166 -4.68 -9.80 2.84
CA ARG A 166 -3.26 -9.59 3.11
C ARG A 166 -2.58 -9.16 1.81
N ILE A 167 -1.74 -8.14 1.92
CA ILE A 167 -1.13 -7.51 0.74
C ILE A 167 0.36 -7.60 0.89
N HIS A 168 1.00 -8.26 -0.07
CA HIS A 168 2.44 -8.42 -0.12
C HIS A 168 3.00 -7.63 -1.29
N VAL A 169 4.03 -6.84 -1.03
CA VAL A 169 4.64 -5.94 -1.99
C VAL A 169 6.01 -6.46 -2.36
N LEU A 170 6.26 -6.51 -3.67
CA LEU A 170 7.54 -6.76 -4.29
C LEU A 170 7.94 -5.52 -5.10
N LEU A 171 9.21 -5.13 -4.99
CA LEU A 171 9.79 -4.09 -5.84
C LEU A 171 10.66 -4.77 -6.89
N LEU A 172 10.46 -4.40 -8.14
CA LEU A 172 11.19 -4.96 -9.29
C LEU A 172 11.86 -3.81 -10.06
N ASP A 173 13.08 -4.03 -10.53
CA ASP A 173 13.71 -3.14 -11.50
C ASP A 173 13.20 -3.40 -12.93
N GLN A 174 13.68 -2.61 -13.90
CA GLN A 174 13.34 -2.75 -15.32
C GLN A 174 13.71 -4.11 -15.95
N HIS A 175 14.48 -4.94 -15.25
CA HIS A 175 14.88 -6.29 -15.65
C HIS A 175 14.16 -7.38 -14.85
N ALA A 176 13.09 -7.02 -14.12
CA ALA A 176 12.34 -7.89 -13.22
C ALA A 176 13.19 -8.52 -12.11
N ARG A 177 14.30 -7.86 -11.74
CA ARG A 177 15.13 -8.28 -10.59
C ARG A 177 14.55 -7.67 -9.33
N PRO A 178 14.42 -8.46 -8.25
CA PRO A 178 13.83 -7.97 -7.03
C PRO A 178 14.78 -7.01 -6.29
N LEU A 179 14.20 -6.00 -5.63
CA LEU A 179 14.91 -4.98 -4.89
C LEU A 179 14.43 -4.94 -3.43
N LEU A 180 15.34 -4.71 -2.49
CA LEU A 180 14.96 -4.29 -1.13
C LEU A 180 14.38 -2.87 -1.17
N ALA A 181 13.31 -2.65 -0.41
CA ALA A 181 12.73 -1.33 -0.26
C ALA A 181 13.74 -0.38 0.39
N PRO A 182 13.88 0.84 -0.14
CA PRO A 182 14.61 1.92 0.50
C PRO A 182 14.22 2.15 1.97
N ASP A 183 15.18 2.53 2.81
CA ASP A 183 14.93 2.93 4.21
C ASP A 183 14.02 4.17 4.34
N ASN A 184 13.82 4.90 3.25
CA ASN A 184 12.89 6.03 3.13
C ASN A 184 11.67 5.70 2.25
N PHE A 185 11.36 4.44 1.99
CA PHE A 185 10.26 4.04 1.13
C PHE A 185 8.89 4.36 1.75
N ALA A 186 7.98 4.93 0.95
CA ALA A 186 6.65 5.40 1.34
C ALA A 186 5.56 4.33 1.16
N PHE A 187 5.63 3.26 1.96
CA PHE A 187 4.64 2.16 1.92
C PHE A 187 3.17 2.60 2.03
N ARG A 188 2.90 3.72 2.72
CA ARG A 188 1.55 4.28 2.86
C ARG A 188 0.91 4.77 1.56
N ARG A 189 1.69 4.90 0.49
CA ARG A 189 1.22 5.28 -0.85
C ARG A 189 0.95 4.07 -1.75
N LEU A 190 1.24 2.86 -1.27
CA LEU A 190 0.96 1.64 -2.02
C LEU A 190 -0.46 1.13 -1.82
N TRP A 191 -1.06 1.42 -0.68
CA TRP A 191 -2.40 0.97 -0.36
C TRP A 191 -2.98 1.84 0.74
N PHE A 192 -4.29 1.81 0.90
CA PHE A 192 -4.96 2.62 1.90
C PHE A 192 -4.75 2.03 3.31
N ARG A 193 -4.76 2.91 4.33
CA ARG A 193 -4.70 2.57 5.76
C ARG A 193 -3.51 1.71 6.21
N ILE A 194 -2.35 1.82 5.56
CA ILE A 194 -1.15 1.10 6.02
C ILE A 194 -0.59 1.73 7.31
N SER A 195 -0.55 0.98 8.40
CA SER A 195 0.13 1.40 9.64
C SER A 195 1.61 1.08 9.64
N SER A 196 1.96 -0.13 9.19
CA SER A 196 3.31 -0.64 9.24
C SER A 196 3.57 -1.67 8.15
N THR A 197 4.79 -2.20 8.11
CA THR A 197 5.19 -3.25 7.18
C THR A 197 5.95 -4.33 7.93
N ARG A 198 5.82 -5.56 7.44
CA ARG A 198 6.55 -6.73 7.94
C ARG A 198 7.37 -7.32 6.80
N LYS A 199 8.66 -7.49 7.01
CA LYS A 199 9.54 -8.19 6.06
C LYS A 199 9.23 -9.69 6.08
N ILE A 200 9.03 -10.31 4.92
CA ILE A 200 8.99 -11.77 4.84
C ILE A 200 10.42 -12.31 5.10
N PRO A 201 10.62 -13.30 5.99
CA PRO A 201 11.96 -13.82 6.27
C PRO A 201 12.64 -14.36 5.01
N PRO A 202 13.86 -13.92 4.64
CA PRO A 202 14.55 -14.46 3.47
C PRO A 202 15.01 -15.91 3.71
N ARG A 203 15.06 -16.72 2.65
CA ARG A 203 15.68 -18.06 2.62
C ARG A 203 17.09 -18.01 2.05
N ASP A 204 17.33 -17.12 1.09
CA ASP A 204 18.67 -16.87 0.56
C ASP A 204 19.61 -16.47 1.72
N PRO A 205 20.65 -17.28 2.01
CA PRO A 205 21.55 -17.02 3.13
C PRO A 205 22.32 -15.72 2.99
N GLU A 206 22.61 -15.27 1.76
CA GLU A 206 23.32 -14.02 1.51
C GLU A 206 22.42 -12.83 1.87
N LEU A 207 21.18 -12.83 1.36
CA LEU A 207 20.18 -11.82 1.72
C LEU A 207 19.83 -11.85 3.20
N ALA A 208 19.72 -13.03 3.82
CA ALA A 208 19.49 -13.17 5.26
C ALA A 208 20.62 -12.52 6.07
N ALA A 209 21.88 -12.76 5.67
CA ALA A 209 23.04 -12.13 6.30
C ALA A 209 23.05 -10.62 6.12
N GLU A 210 22.72 -10.11 4.93
CA GLU A 210 22.57 -8.67 4.66
C GLU A 210 21.50 -8.04 5.56
N ILE A 211 20.30 -8.62 5.60
CA ILE A 211 19.19 -8.10 6.41
C ILE A 211 19.52 -8.12 7.91
N ASN A 212 20.20 -9.17 8.39
CA ASN A 212 20.63 -9.24 9.79
C ASN A 212 21.69 -8.17 10.13
N ARG A 213 22.56 -7.82 9.18
CA ARG A 213 23.62 -6.83 9.39
C ARG A 213 23.10 -5.40 9.27
N ASP A 214 22.28 -5.13 8.26
CA ASP A 214 21.95 -3.77 7.80
C ASP A 214 20.49 -3.38 8.02
N GLY A 215 19.64 -4.34 8.40
CA GLY A 215 18.20 -4.19 8.48
C GLY A 215 17.49 -4.59 7.17
N PRO A 216 16.15 -4.66 7.17
CA PRO A 216 15.38 -5.18 6.05
C PRO A 216 15.23 -4.20 4.88
N TYR A 217 16.00 -3.12 4.85
CA TYR A 217 15.86 -2.02 3.90
C TYR A 217 17.20 -1.64 3.28
N SER A 218 17.17 -1.21 2.01
CA SER A 218 18.35 -0.67 1.35
C SER A 218 18.69 0.72 1.88
N ARG A 219 19.99 0.97 2.10
CA ARG A 219 20.49 2.24 2.64
C ARG A 219 20.43 3.32 1.56
N THR A 220 19.85 4.47 1.86
CA THR A 220 19.70 5.54 0.84
C THR A 220 20.41 6.85 1.14
N LYS A 221 21.09 6.96 2.28
CA LYS A 221 21.69 8.22 2.76
C LYS A 221 22.48 8.98 1.69
N GLU A 222 23.21 8.28 0.83
CA GLU A 222 24.11 8.86 -0.18
C GLU A 222 23.40 9.21 -1.50
N ILE A 223 22.19 8.69 -1.74
CA ILE A 223 21.42 8.86 -2.99
C ILE A 223 20.11 9.64 -2.80
N ARG A 224 19.86 10.17 -1.59
CA ARG A 224 18.68 11.00 -1.31
C ARG A 224 18.76 12.34 -2.04
N ASP A 225 17.61 12.84 -2.50
CA ASP A 225 17.54 14.17 -3.11
C ASP A 225 17.87 15.25 -2.06
N PRO A 226 18.69 16.27 -2.39
CA PRO A 226 19.10 17.33 -1.45
C PRO A 226 17.94 18.19 -0.92
N ARG A 227 16.76 18.14 -1.56
CA ARG A 227 15.53 18.80 -1.10
C ARG A 227 14.76 17.98 -0.07
N THR A 228 15.25 16.80 0.31
CA THR A 228 14.68 15.99 1.39
C THR A 228 15.40 16.24 2.72
N GLU A 229 14.69 15.97 3.81
CA GLU A 229 15.22 15.95 5.17
C GLU A 229 15.98 14.64 5.47
N LYS A 230 16.64 14.57 6.63
CA LYS A 230 17.40 13.37 7.05
C LYS A 230 16.57 12.09 7.16
N ASP A 231 15.24 12.17 7.24
CA ASP A 231 14.34 11.02 7.24
C ASP A 231 13.81 10.67 5.83
N GLY A 232 14.34 11.33 4.79
CA GLY A 232 13.93 11.17 3.39
C GLY A 232 12.60 11.82 3.06
N GLY A 233 11.97 12.53 4.02
CA GLY A 233 10.76 13.30 3.78
C GLY A 233 11.05 14.61 3.07
N TRP A 234 10.19 15.04 2.16
CA TRP A 234 10.28 16.35 1.51
C TRP A 234 10.41 17.50 2.50
N ARG A 235 11.31 18.45 2.20
CA ARG A 235 11.32 19.73 2.87
C ARG A 235 10.13 20.56 2.37
N ILE A 236 9.21 20.86 3.26
CA ILE A 236 8.09 21.75 3.02
C ILE A 236 8.16 22.91 3.99
N ASP A 237 7.80 24.10 3.52
CA ASP A 237 7.59 25.25 4.39
C ASP A 237 6.24 25.10 5.11
N VAL A 238 6.16 25.50 6.38
CA VAL A 238 4.92 25.49 7.16
C VAL A 238 4.69 26.91 7.67
N THR A 239 3.60 27.53 7.21
CA THR A 239 3.28 28.94 7.49
C THR A 239 1.88 29.08 8.09
N GLY A 240 1.56 30.28 8.59
CA GLY A 240 0.29 30.54 9.28
C GLY A 240 0.36 30.19 10.76
N LEU A 241 -0.72 29.65 11.31
CA LEU A 241 -0.80 29.27 12.71
C LEU A 241 -0.04 27.97 13.00
N SER A 242 0.54 27.87 14.20
CA SER A 242 1.02 26.59 14.71
C SER A 242 -0.19 25.65 14.92
N PRO A 243 -0.06 24.34 14.62
CA PRO A 243 -1.10 23.35 14.93
C PRO A 243 -1.48 23.27 16.42
N SER A 244 -0.68 23.84 17.33
CA SER A 244 -1.00 23.95 18.75
C SER A 244 -1.93 25.12 19.10
N GLN A 245 -2.12 26.07 18.17
CA GLN A 245 -3.00 27.24 18.33
C GLN A 245 -4.43 26.98 17.80
N LEU A 246 -4.64 25.83 17.17
CA LEU A 246 -5.94 25.39 16.68
C LEU A 246 -6.72 24.62 17.76
N THR A 247 -8.00 24.34 17.49
CA THR A 247 -8.76 23.35 18.27
C THR A 247 -8.04 22.00 18.25
N PRO A 248 -8.23 21.11 19.27
CA PRO A 248 -7.55 19.82 19.29
C PRO A 248 -7.75 18.98 18.03
N MET A 249 -8.95 18.98 17.45
CA MET A 249 -9.28 18.27 16.20
C MET A 249 -8.59 18.89 14.98
N ALA A 250 -8.69 20.21 14.82
CA ALA A 250 -8.07 20.87 13.67
C ALA A 250 -6.54 20.82 13.74
N GLY A 251 -5.98 20.96 14.94
CA GLY A 251 -4.55 20.79 15.21
C GLY A 251 -4.05 19.38 14.89
N ASP A 252 -4.79 18.33 15.24
CA ASP A 252 -4.41 16.96 14.87
C ASP A 252 -4.50 16.74 13.37
N THR A 253 -5.55 17.25 12.72
CA THR A 253 -5.72 17.20 11.26
C THR A 253 -4.55 17.89 10.56
N ALA A 254 -4.17 19.09 11.00
CA ALA A 254 -3.04 19.84 10.45
C ALA A 254 -1.71 19.08 10.61
N ARG A 255 -1.42 18.52 11.81
CA ARG A 255 -0.21 17.71 12.03
C ARG A 255 -0.16 16.49 11.11
N ARG A 256 -1.29 15.81 10.94
CA ARG A 256 -1.39 14.63 10.06
C ARG A 256 -1.25 15.02 8.60
N LEU A 257 -1.84 16.15 8.17
CA LEU A 257 -1.69 16.67 6.82
C LEU A 257 -0.24 17.01 6.51
N ILE A 258 0.42 17.81 7.37
CA ILE A 258 1.84 18.17 7.23
C ILE A 258 2.71 16.91 7.09
N ARG A 259 2.44 15.89 7.91
CA ARG A 259 3.15 14.61 7.82
C ARG A 259 2.81 13.83 6.53
N GLY A 260 1.56 13.88 6.07
CA GLY A 260 1.08 13.20 4.87
C GLY A 260 1.65 13.79 3.58
N VAL A 261 1.69 15.13 3.47
CA VAL A 261 2.26 15.83 2.30
C VAL A 261 3.78 15.84 2.30
N ARG A 262 4.42 15.63 3.45
CA ARG A 262 5.86 15.35 3.57
C ARG A 262 6.13 13.93 3.07
N MET A 263 5.97 13.74 1.77
CA MET A 263 6.21 12.48 1.07
C MET A 263 7.63 12.01 1.33
N ARG A 264 7.81 10.72 1.56
CA ARG A 264 9.12 10.08 1.71
C ARG A 264 9.53 9.44 0.38
N GLY A 265 10.82 9.53 0.05
CA GLY A 265 11.40 8.89 -1.14
C GLY A 265 12.10 9.88 -2.08
N ALA A 266 12.30 9.45 -3.34
CA ALA A 266 12.64 10.36 -4.42
C ALA A 266 11.49 11.33 -4.66
N ILE A 267 11.81 12.46 -5.28
CA ILE A 267 10.85 13.54 -5.54
C ILE A 267 9.79 13.04 -6.50
N ASP A 268 8.56 12.92 -6.00
CA ASP A 268 7.40 12.64 -6.84
C ASP A 268 7.42 13.61 -8.01
N THR A 269 7.54 13.05 -9.21
CA THR A 269 7.76 13.81 -10.41
C THR A 269 6.58 14.73 -10.72
N ARG A 270 5.37 14.35 -10.29
CA ARG A 270 4.10 15.00 -10.61
C ARG A 270 3.53 15.81 -9.46
N PHE A 271 3.64 15.40 -8.21
CA PHE A 271 3.15 16.17 -7.06
C PHE A 271 4.31 16.61 -6.19
N ARG A 272 4.60 17.91 -6.16
CA ARG A 272 5.78 18.46 -5.47
C ARG A 272 5.39 19.50 -4.43
N PRO A 273 4.95 19.09 -3.22
CA PRO A 273 4.56 20.00 -2.15
C PRO A 273 5.68 20.95 -1.78
N THR A 274 5.40 22.24 -1.72
CA THR A 274 6.39 23.26 -1.36
C THR A 274 6.07 23.92 -0.04
N ARG A 275 4.78 24.07 0.28
CA ARG A 275 4.33 24.77 1.48
C ARG A 275 2.97 24.26 1.96
N VAL A 276 2.80 24.19 3.28
CA VAL A 276 1.49 24.08 3.92
C VAL A 276 1.19 25.39 4.65
N HIS A 277 0.04 26.00 4.37
CA HIS A 277 -0.43 27.17 5.12
C HIS A 277 -1.60 26.77 6.01
N VAL A 278 -1.50 27.10 7.29
CA VAL A 278 -2.45 26.70 8.32
C VAL A 278 -3.27 27.91 8.76
N ASP A 279 -4.55 27.92 8.41
CA ASP A 279 -5.57 28.87 8.85
C ASP A 279 -6.53 28.19 9.85
N PRO A 280 -7.20 28.92 10.76
CA PRO A 280 -8.23 28.35 11.64
C PRO A 280 -9.27 27.45 10.95
N THR A 281 -9.65 27.78 9.72
CA THR A 281 -10.77 27.15 9.00
C THR A 281 -10.35 26.36 7.77
N LEU A 282 -9.13 26.53 7.29
CA LEU A 282 -8.68 25.95 6.04
C LEU A 282 -7.19 25.60 6.08
N LEU A 283 -6.84 24.44 5.54
CA LEU A 283 -5.46 24.03 5.34
C LEU A 283 -5.15 24.08 3.86
N TRP A 284 -4.12 24.82 3.48
CA TRP A 284 -3.70 24.94 2.08
C TRP A 284 -2.43 24.13 1.86
N VAL A 285 -2.39 23.36 0.77
CA VAL A 285 -1.22 22.62 0.30
C VAL A 285 -0.79 23.20 -1.04
N TYR A 286 0.32 23.91 -1.04
CA TYR A 286 0.94 24.45 -2.24
C TYR A 286 1.90 23.45 -2.84
N PHE A 287 1.91 23.33 -4.16
CA PHE A 287 2.76 22.37 -4.86
C PHE A 287 3.10 22.79 -6.29
N ARG A 288 4.11 22.12 -6.85
CA ARG A 288 4.46 22.15 -8.28
C ARG A 288 3.95 20.88 -8.95
N TRP A 289 3.49 20.99 -10.19
CA TRP A 289 2.95 19.85 -10.91
C TRP A 289 3.75 19.54 -12.17
N ASP A 290 4.36 18.36 -12.27
CA ASP A 290 4.88 17.79 -13.53
C ASP A 290 5.82 18.73 -14.32
N GLY A 291 6.73 19.40 -13.60
CA GLY A 291 7.67 20.36 -14.18
C GLY A 291 7.05 21.71 -14.63
N ASP A 292 5.75 21.92 -14.42
CA ASP A 292 5.05 23.16 -14.76
C ASP A 292 5.65 24.38 -14.00
N PRO A 293 5.84 25.54 -14.67
CA PRO A 293 6.31 26.77 -14.05
C PRO A 293 5.32 27.41 -13.05
N GLU A 294 4.05 27.00 -13.01
CA GLU A 294 3.03 27.51 -12.09
C GLU A 294 3.06 26.83 -10.72
N THR A 295 2.55 27.54 -9.71
CA THR A 295 2.29 27.00 -8.38
C THR A 295 0.81 26.73 -8.23
N TYR A 296 0.47 25.54 -7.75
CA TYR A 296 -0.89 25.12 -7.52
C TYR A 296 -1.20 25.07 -6.02
N ALA A 297 -2.48 25.09 -5.68
CA ALA A 297 -2.95 24.92 -4.31
C ALA A 297 -4.14 23.96 -4.24
N LEU A 298 -4.16 23.11 -3.22
CA LEU A 298 -5.28 22.28 -2.79
C LEU A 298 -5.67 22.67 -1.37
N THR A 299 -6.92 22.44 -1.00
CA THR A 299 -7.45 22.86 0.30
C THR A 299 -8.17 21.74 1.03
N LEU A 300 -8.00 21.68 2.35
CA LEU A 300 -8.70 20.78 3.26
C LEU A 300 -9.32 21.57 4.41
N CYS A 301 -10.63 21.43 4.64
CA CYS A 301 -11.28 22.01 5.80
C CYS A 301 -11.09 21.07 7.02
N PRO A 302 -10.36 21.47 8.06
CA PRO A 302 -10.18 20.62 9.23
C PRO A 302 -11.43 20.66 10.13
N PRO A 303 -11.86 19.52 10.72
CA PRO A 303 -12.93 19.51 11.71
C PRO A 303 -12.52 20.30 12.95
N GLN A 304 -13.44 21.10 13.50
CA GLN A 304 -13.22 21.91 14.69
C GLN A 304 -13.60 21.15 15.97
N THR A 305 -14.64 20.33 15.88
CA THR A 305 -15.20 19.53 16.96
C THR A 305 -15.39 18.07 16.53
N LYS A 306 -15.78 17.21 17.48
CA LYS A 306 -16.15 15.82 17.15
C LYS A 306 -17.43 15.73 16.33
N ASP A 307 -18.34 16.69 16.51
CA ASP A 307 -19.64 16.71 15.83
C ASP A 307 -19.50 17.05 14.33
N ASP A 308 -18.37 17.63 13.94
CA ASP A 308 -18.03 17.88 12.52
C ASP A 308 -17.64 16.60 11.75
N LEU A 309 -17.39 15.49 12.46
CA LEU A 309 -17.01 14.22 11.86
C LEU A 309 -18.25 13.54 11.27
N ARG A 310 -18.23 13.22 9.97
CA ARG A 310 -19.38 12.68 9.23
C ARG A 310 -19.57 11.17 9.39
N GLY A 311 -18.91 10.56 10.38
CA GLY A 311 -18.78 9.11 10.48
C GLY A 311 -17.87 8.52 9.38
N PRO A 312 -17.74 7.20 9.29
CA PRO A 312 -16.83 6.57 8.35
C PRO A 312 -17.16 6.89 6.88
N PRO A 313 -16.16 7.16 6.01
CA PRO A 313 -14.73 7.05 6.30
C PRO A 313 -14.14 8.24 7.09
N TRP A 314 -14.83 9.37 7.21
CA TRP A 314 -14.35 10.60 7.88
C TRP A 314 -14.63 10.63 9.40
N HIS A 315 -14.28 9.55 10.10
CA HIS A 315 -14.55 9.36 11.52
C HIS A 315 -13.41 9.84 12.44
N SER A 316 -12.29 10.31 11.86
CA SER A 316 -11.14 10.82 12.62
C SER A 316 -10.30 11.79 11.77
N PRO A 317 -9.51 12.68 12.40
CA PRO A 317 -8.54 13.54 11.70
C PRO A 317 -7.62 12.78 10.74
N GLY A 318 -7.16 11.60 11.15
CA GLY A 318 -6.28 10.78 10.32
C GLY A 318 -6.98 10.18 9.12
N ALA A 319 -8.24 9.75 9.28
CA ALA A 319 -9.01 9.24 8.18
C ALA A 319 -9.33 10.35 7.16
N ILE A 320 -9.71 11.55 7.62
CA ILE A 320 -9.95 12.71 6.76
C ILE A 320 -8.71 13.04 5.91
N VAL A 321 -7.53 13.13 6.53
CA VAL A 321 -6.28 13.40 5.80
C VAL A 321 -5.96 12.29 4.82
N SER A 322 -6.17 11.02 5.19
CA SER A 322 -5.87 9.88 4.32
C SER A 322 -6.76 9.90 3.07
N GLU A 323 -8.06 10.12 3.24
CA GLU A 323 -9.05 10.22 2.15
C GLU A 323 -8.76 11.43 1.24
N ALA A 324 -8.41 12.59 1.83
CA ALA A 324 -8.05 13.77 1.06
C ALA A 324 -6.78 13.54 0.23
N MET A 325 -5.73 12.95 0.82
CA MET A 325 -4.49 12.64 0.12
C MET A 325 -4.70 11.61 -1.00
N GLU A 326 -5.55 10.61 -0.78
CA GLU A 326 -5.91 9.62 -1.80
C GLU A 326 -6.65 10.26 -2.97
N SER A 327 -7.70 11.03 -2.67
CA SER A 327 -8.47 11.78 -3.66
C SER A 327 -7.56 12.71 -4.47
N TRP A 328 -6.71 13.51 -3.82
CA TRP A 328 -5.79 14.40 -4.53
C TRP A 328 -4.78 13.64 -5.39
N GLN A 329 -4.22 12.53 -4.91
CA GLN A 329 -3.28 11.74 -5.71
C GLN A 329 -3.96 11.13 -6.93
N GLU A 330 -5.17 10.60 -6.78
CA GLU A 330 -5.94 10.04 -7.89
C GLU A 330 -6.32 11.12 -8.90
N GLU A 331 -6.83 12.26 -8.42
CA GLU A 331 -7.23 13.40 -9.24
C GLU A 331 -6.04 14.00 -10.01
N LEU A 332 -4.91 14.26 -9.33
CA LEU A 332 -3.68 14.76 -9.96
C LEU A 332 -3.06 13.76 -10.95
N ARG A 333 -3.43 12.48 -10.90
CA ARG A 333 -2.99 11.48 -11.87
C ARG A 333 -3.96 11.32 -13.04
N THR A 334 -5.27 11.40 -12.78
CA THR A 334 -6.34 11.11 -13.77
C THR A 334 -6.92 12.35 -14.45
N GLY A 335 -6.38 13.54 -14.16
CA GLY A 335 -6.64 14.74 -14.96
C GLY A 335 -7.42 15.85 -14.26
N LEU A 336 -7.22 16.07 -12.97
CA LEU A 336 -7.68 17.27 -12.26
C LEU A 336 -7.25 18.55 -12.97
N ARG A 337 -6.07 18.53 -13.62
CA ARG A 337 -5.63 19.62 -14.48
C ARG A 337 -6.68 19.83 -15.56
N ALA A 338 -6.99 18.80 -16.32
CA ALA A 338 -7.92 18.90 -17.44
C ALA A 338 -9.37 19.20 -17.02
N ARG A 339 -9.83 18.69 -15.87
CA ARG A 339 -11.25 18.67 -15.48
C ARG A 339 -11.64 19.55 -14.30
N GLY A 340 -10.68 20.00 -13.49
CA GLY A 340 -10.93 20.79 -12.29
C GLY A 340 -11.17 22.27 -12.57
N ILE A 341 -11.94 22.92 -11.71
CA ILE A 341 -12.10 24.37 -11.72
C ILE A 341 -10.82 25.00 -11.18
N ARG A 342 -10.35 26.06 -11.84
CA ARG A 342 -9.11 26.75 -11.49
C ARG A 342 -9.40 28.21 -11.19
N THR A 343 -9.04 28.66 -10.00
CA THR A 343 -9.11 30.07 -9.61
C THR A 343 -7.73 30.53 -9.17
N ARG A 344 -7.34 31.75 -9.54
CA ARG A 344 -6.05 32.30 -9.09
C ARG A 344 -6.25 32.94 -7.71
N THR A 345 -5.44 32.52 -6.75
CA THR A 345 -5.45 33.09 -5.40
C THR A 345 -4.79 34.48 -5.39
N ALA A 346 -4.99 35.23 -4.30
CA ALA A 346 -4.33 36.53 -4.12
C ALA A 346 -2.79 36.42 -4.11
N GLU A 347 -2.25 35.26 -3.70
CA GLU A 347 -0.80 34.98 -3.73
C GLU A 347 -0.31 34.48 -5.11
N GLY A 348 -1.19 34.45 -6.12
CA GLY A 348 -0.85 34.09 -7.49
C GLY A 348 -0.86 32.59 -7.80
N ALA A 349 -1.15 31.72 -6.82
CA ALA A 349 -1.25 30.27 -7.04
C ALA A 349 -2.57 29.90 -7.73
N LEU A 350 -2.58 28.82 -8.51
CA LEU A 350 -3.79 28.24 -9.10
C LEU A 350 -4.43 27.27 -8.09
N HIS A 351 -5.50 27.70 -7.44
CA HIS A 351 -6.33 26.84 -6.60
C HIS A 351 -7.11 25.88 -7.48
N LEU A 352 -6.90 24.59 -7.24
CA LEU A 352 -7.60 23.51 -7.91
C LEU A 352 -8.74 23.02 -7.03
N ILE A 353 -9.93 22.97 -7.62
CA ILE A 353 -11.10 22.34 -7.02
C ILE A 353 -11.47 21.15 -7.91
N GLY A 354 -11.71 20.00 -7.28
CA GLY A 354 -12.26 18.82 -7.95
C GLY A 354 -13.46 19.18 -8.83
N PRO A 355 -13.70 18.45 -9.94
CA PRO A 355 -14.94 18.65 -10.69
C PRO A 355 -16.13 18.54 -9.74
N ALA A 356 -17.16 19.37 -9.95
CA ALA A 356 -18.42 19.17 -9.22
C ALA A 356 -18.85 17.72 -9.47
N ALA A 357 -19.23 17.00 -8.41
CA ALA A 357 -19.90 15.72 -8.61
C ALA A 357 -21.13 16.03 -9.46
N ASP A 358 -21.21 15.46 -10.66
CA ASP A 358 -22.44 15.51 -11.44
C ASP A 358 -23.53 14.87 -10.56
N ASP A 359 -24.55 15.66 -10.21
CA ASP A 359 -25.70 15.25 -9.40
C ASP A 359 -26.49 14.09 -10.03
#